data_AF-A0A0L0F3Z4-F1
#
_entry.id   AF-A0A0L0F3Z4-F1
#
_cell.length_a   1.000
_cell.length_b   1.000
_cell.length_c   1.000
_cell.angle_alpha   90.00
_cell.angle_beta   90.00
_cell.angle_gamma   90.00
#
_symmetry.space_group_name_H-M   'P 1'
#
loop_
_entity.id
_entity.type
_entity.pdbx_description
1 polymer ?
#
loop_
_entity_poly.entity_id
_entity_poly.type
_entity_poly.pdbx_seq_one_letter_code
_entity_poly.pdbx_strand_id
1 'polypeptide(L)' 'VMDLLSITKCADTIMGSAMKRGISGGEKKRVNIGCELLTDPSVILLDEPTSGLDSSTAYSLMKTMKEIARLDNKT' A
#
# COMPACT_ATOMS: atom_id res chain seq x y z
N VAL A 1 -0.79 10.96 0.42
CA VAL A 1 -0.56 9.51 0.68
C VAL A 1 -1.56 8.62 -0.04
N MET A 2 -2.89 8.85 0.07
CA MET A 2 -3.89 7.96 -0.54
C MET A 2 -3.82 7.86 -2.08
N ASP A 3 -3.65 9.00 -2.77
CA ASP A 3 -3.52 9.00 -4.24
C ASP A 3 -2.27 8.25 -4.71
N LEU A 4 -1.15 8.48 -4.02
CA LEU A 4 0.14 7.82 -4.29
C LEU A 4 -0.01 6.29 -4.24
N LEU A 5 -0.73 5.79 -3.24
CA LEU A 5 -0.98 4.36 -3.04
C LEU A 5 -2.20 3.84 -3.82
N SER A 6 -2.84 4.67 -4.65
CA SER A 6 -4.02 4.27 -5.44
C SER A 6 -5.12 3.62 -4.58
N ILE A 7 -5.37 4.17 -3.39
CA ILE A 7 -6.42 3.72 -2.45
C ILE A 7 -7.57 4.74 -2.28
N THR A 8 -7.54 5.86 -3.01
CA THR A 8 -8.58 6.90 -2.95
C THR A 8 -9.98 6.35 -3.26
N LYS A 9 -10.08 5.37 -4.18
CA LYS A 9 -11.36 4.75 -4.57
C LYS A 9 -12.02 3.95 -3.44
N CYS A 10 -11.26 3.53 -2.44
CA CYS A 10 -11.76 2.73 -1.33
C CYS A 10 -11.73 3.48 0.02
N ALA A 11 -11.55 4.81 -0.01
CA ALA A 11 -11.45 5.66 1.19
C ALA A 11 -12.61 5.47 2.17
N ASP A 12 -13.84 5.42 1.64
CA ASP A 12 -15.07 5.27 2.44
C ASP A 12 -15.56 3.82 2.54
N THR A 13 -14.75 2.86 2.08
CA THR A 13 -15.09 1.44 2.14
C THR A 13 -14.48 0.81 3.38
N ILE A 14 -15.28 0.04 4.12
CA ILE A 14 -14.77 -0.70 5.28
C ILE A 14 -13.66 -1.66 4.86
N MET A 15 -12.58 -1.73 5.65
CA MET A 15 -11.51 -2.72 5.44
C MET A 15 -12.04 -4.16 5.43
N GLY A 16 -13.03 -4.45 6.27
CA GLY A 16 -13.56 -5.80 6.45
C GLY A 16 -12.60 -6.72 7.21
N SER A 17 -13.11 -7.88 7.60
CA SER A 17 -12.41 -8.91 8.38
C SER A 17 -12.50 -10.26 7.67
N ALA A 18 -12.00 -11.33 8.29
CA ALA A 18 -12.20 -12.70 7.79
C ALA A 18 -13.69 -13.08 7.68
N MET A 19 -14.54 -12.50 8.53
CA MET A 19 -15.97 -12.81 8.61
C MET A 19 -16.85 -11.81 7.83
N LYS A 20 -16.32 -10.64 7.46
CA LYS A 20 -17.07 -9.57 6.79
C LYS A 20 -16.26 -9.01 5.63
N ARG A 21 -16.79 -9.12 4.41
CA ARG A 21 -16.15 -8.59 3.20
C ARG A 21 -15.95 -7.06 3.32
N GLY A 22 -14.81 -6.60 2.82
CA GLY A 22 -14.45 -5.19 2.68
C GLY A 22 -13.56 -5.00 1.47
N ILE A 23 -12.54 -4.15 1.58
CA ILE A 23 -11.55 -3.92 0.51
C ILE A 23 -10.74 -5.20 0.18
N SER A 24 -10.17 -5.24 -1.02
CA SER A 24 -9.34 -6.35 -1.50
C SER A 24 -8.04 -6.51 -0.71
N GLY A 25 -7.42 -7.69 -0.76
CA GLY A 25 -6.14 -7.94 -0.07
C GLY A 25 -5.02 -6.98 -0.49
N GLY A 26 -4.95 -6.62 -1.78
CA GLY A 26 -3.98 -5.64 -2.28
C GLY A 26 -4.25 -4.22 -1.77
N GLU A 27 -5.51 -3.82 -1.68
CA GLU A 27 -5.89 -2.55 -1.05
C GLU A 27 -5.53 -2.55 0.44
N LYS A 28 -5.77 -3.63 1.18
CA LYS A 28 -5.36 -3.75 2.59
C LYS A 28 -3.85 -3.59 2.76
N LYS A 29 -3.04 -4.24 1.92
CA LYS A 29 -1.57 -4.08 1.96
C LYS A 29 -1.16 -2.62 1.73
N ARG A 30 -1.76 -1.95 0.75
CA ARG A 30 -1.47 -0.54 0.47
C ARG A 30 -1.92 0.38 1.60
N VAL A 31 -3.08 0.14 2.20
CA VAL A 31 -3.54 0.86 3.40
C VAL A 31 -2.54 0.73 4.53
N ASN A 32 -2.06 -0.49 4.83
CA ASN A 32 -1.06 -0.71 5.88
C ASN A 32 0.24 0.04 5.61
N ILE A 33 0.76 0.00 4.37
CA ILE A 33 1.94 0.79 3.99
C ILE A 33 1.67 2.29 4.17
N GLY A 34 0.47 2.75 3.79
CA GLY A 34 0.03 4.12 3.99
C GLY A 34 0.05 4.54 5.46
N CYS A 35 -0.39 3.67 6.37
CA CYS A 35 -0.33 3.92 7.81
C CYS A 35 1.10 4.15 8.29
N GLU A 36 2.06 3.34 7.85
CA GLU A 36 3.48 3.53 8.20
C GLU A 36 4.05 4.83 7.61
N LEU A 37 3.70 5.17 6.37
CA LEU A 37 4.14 6.40 5.70
C LEU A 37 3.66 7.68 6.39
N LEU A 38 2.56 7.65 7.14
CA LEU A 38 2.08 8.82 7.90
C LEU A 38 3.06 9.25 8.99
N THR A 39 3.96 8.36 9.43
CA THR A 39 5.02 8.68 10.39
C THR A 39 6.24 9.36 9.76
N ASP A 40 6.22 9.56 8.44
CA ASP A 40 7.32 10.11 7.63
C ASP A 40 8.69 9.44 7.88
N PRO A 41 8.79 8.10 7.79
CA PRO A 41 10.03 7.40 8.09
C PRO A 41 11.09 7.67 7.03
N SER A 42 12.37 7.79 7.42
CA SER A 42 13.49 7.92 6.48
C SER A 42 13.87 6.60 5.80
N VAL A 43 13.51 5.47 6.40
CA VAL A 43 13.79 4.11 5.92
C VAL A 43 12.52 3.26 6.04
N ILE A 44 12.18 2.51 5.00
CA ILE A 44 11.01 1.62 5.00
C ILE A 44 11.45 0.20 4.75
N LEU A 45 11.12 -0.70 5.68
CA LEU A 45 11.34 -2.13 5.53
C LEU A 45 10.01 -2.82 5.23
N LEU A 46 9.97 -3.57 4.12
CA LEU A 46 8.79 -4.30 3.69
C LEU A 46 9.08 -5.80 3.66
N ASP A 47 8.30 -6.58 4.40
CA ASP A 47 8.37 -8.04 4.34
C ASP A 47 7.31 -8.58 3.37
N GLU A 48 7.75 -9.36 2.39
CA GLU A 48 6.95 -9.94 1.31
C GLU A 48 5.82 -9.02 0.74
N PRO A 49 6.11 -7.79 0.27
CA PRO A 49 5.08 -6.82 -0.11
C PRO A 49 4.21 -7.30 -1.29
N THR A 50 4.72 -8.20 -2.12
CA THR A 50 4.03 -8.73 -3.32
C THR A 50 3.30 -10.05 -3.08
N SER A 51 3.47 -10.69 -1.92
CA SER A 51 2.85 -11.99 -1.62
C SER A 51 1.33 -11.90 -1.65
N GLY A 52 0.68 -12.84 -2.34
CA GLY A 52 -0.78 -12.88 -2.51
C GLY A 52 -1.37 -11.85 -3.48
N LEU A 53 -0.55 -11.13 -4.25
CA LEU A 53 -0.99 -10.23 -5.31
C LEU A 53 -0.86 -10.88 -6.69
N ASP A 54 -1.74 -10.52 -7.61
CA ASP A 54 -1.53 -10.81 -9.02
C ASP A 54 -0.36 -9.98 -9.58
N SER A 55 0.18 -10.37 -10.74
CA SER A 55 1.37 -9.77 -11.34
C SER A 55 1.20 -8.27 -11.64
N SER A 56 0.01 -7.83 -12.05
CA SER A 56 -0.25 -6.43 -12.38
C SER A 56 -0.30 -5.56 -11.12
N THR A 57 -0.97 -6.04 -10.07
CA THR A 57 -1.05 -5.34 -8.79
C THR A 57 0.31 -5.30 -8.08
N ALA A 58 1.07 -6.40 -8.11
CA ALA A 58 2.42 -6.45 -7.56
C ALA A 58 3.37 -5.46 -8.24
N TYR A 59 3.33 -5.40 -9.58
CA TYR A 59 4.12 -4.43 -10.34
C TYR A 59 3.74 -2.99 -10.00
N SER A 60 2.45 -2.68 -9.97
CA SER A 60 1.96 -1.34 -9.64
C SER A 60 2.40 -0.92 -8.23
N LEU A 61 2.34 -1.82 -7.26
CA LEU A 61 2.79 -1.57 -5.89
C LEU A 61 4.28 -1.23 -5.85
N MET A 62 5.13 -2.06 -6.47
CA MET A 62 6.58 -1.84 -6.47
C MET A 62 6.99 -0.59 -7.24
N LYS A 63 6.23 -0.22 -8.29
CA LYS A 63 6.41 1.05 -8.99
C LYS A 63 6.18 2.24 -8.06
N THR A 64 5.06 2.24 -7.31
CA THR A 64 4.78 3.27 -6.30
C THR A 64 5.86 3.32 -5.22
N MET A 65 6.32 2.16 -4.70
CA MET A 65 7.38 2.13 -3.69
C MET A 65 8.68 2.76 -4.21
N LYS A 66 9.03 2.51 -5.48
CA LYS A 66 10.19 3.13 -6.13
C LYS A 66 10.03 4.64 -6.29
N GLU A 67 8.82 5.12 -6.55
CA GLU A 67 8.53 6.56 -6.63
C GLU A 67 8.67 7.22 -5.26
N ILE A 68 8.16 6.60 -4.20
CA ILE A 68 8.32 7.07 -2.80
C ILE A 68 9.80 7.18 -2.42
N ALA A 69 10.59 6.14 -2.67
CA ALA A 69 12.02 6.15 -2.35
C ALA A 69 12.78 7.30 -3.02
N ARG A 70 12.39 7.65 -4.25
CA ARG A 70 13.04 8.72 -5.02
C ARG A 70 12.57 10.12 -4.66
N LEU A 71 11.25 10.32 -4.52
CA LEU A 71 10.67 11.64 -4.33
C LEU A 71 10.86 12.14 -2.90
N ASP A 72 10.81 11.23 -1.93
CA ASP A 72 10.89 11.59 -0.50
C ASP A 72 12.29 11.34 0.08
N ASN A 73 13.29 11.02 -0.76
CA ASN A 73 14.65 10.63 -0.36
C ASN A 73 14.67 9.54 0.73
N LYS A 74 13.73 8.60 0.65
CA LYS A 74 13.63 7.46 1.57
C LYS A 74 14.51 6.32 1.07
N THR A 75 15.16 5.62 2.00
CA THR A 75 15.97 4.42 1.70
C THR A 75 15.15 3.15 1.80
#